data_AF-A0A3E4S5B5-F1
#
_entry.id   AF-A0A3E4S5B5-F1
#
_cell.length_a   1.000
_cell.length_b   1.000
_cell.length_c   1.000
_cell.angle_alpha   90.00
_cell.angle_beta   90.00
_cell.angle_gamma   90.00
#
_symmetry.space_group_name_H-M   'P 1'
#
loop_
_entity.id
_entity.type
_entity.pdbx_description
1 polymer ?
#
loop_
_entity_poly.entity_id
_entity_poly.type
_entity_poly.pdbx_seq_one_letter_code
_entity_poly.pdbx_strand_id
1 'polypeptide(L)'
;MGHLDPFLQDLNGIGIIAMMVGISAVIVRVVFCKTMRDRIYTGVGGLISAIVMSLGIDYAIRPFAGTGESTATNGLGFVQLMIGVVIALIGGAVLRGILSLDDGEPQPTSNSLIMDTQTELNRLAPRYGLVAAMSNEDSYYGWFVIDHDNGGSPDPLYEASLNANLQQERQLGKLYGDPGSGLDYSAFGNTAVQAGQQGESALARIIAYMRLNVISFWSLYGLNENRQPINADIDCVLVGIDPQQQVHAWFVDAKNYKGGSDTKYVNLDPRNLVRMSISRRALIKGSDGTPVVKMSENMATQRDNWASTLETYHVAAQWMVCMVPGGHNGTPDVSEATWPGGIRVVTPEQLVAEIRSVDLLPIDNIPQNVFEVFGNSVKMRTIREHKNVPLTPDVPRITQKTATPTATVAETAPQPAQASPATVEPNENAVQQPDEPEPAARPNYCPNCGQKLEEMTNFCPNCGKPVA
;
A
#
# COMPACT_ATOMS: atom_id res chain seq x y z
N MET A 1 -28.85 46.78 -2.14
CA MET A 1 -29.29 45.36 -2.16
C MET A 1 -29.76 45.09 -3.57
N GLY A 2 -28.87 44.54 -4.39
CA GLY A 2 -29.02 44.50 -5.85
C GLY A 2 -29.87 43.32 -6.32
N HIS A 3 -30.71 43.61 -7.31
CA HIS A 3 -31.35 42.70 -8.27
C HIS A 3 -31.12 41.19 -8.03
N LEU A 4 -32.04 40.56 -7.29
CA LEU A 4 -32.24 39.12 -7.42
C LEU A 4 -32.91 38.86 -8.77
N ASP A 5 -32.45 37.81 -9.46
CA ASP A 5 -32.94 37.32 -10.76
C ASP A 5 -34.49 37.29 -10.80
N PRO A 6 -35.15 37.59 -11.94
CA PRO A 6 -36.61 37.46 -12.08
C PRO A 6 -37.14 36.08 -11.68
N PHE A 7 -36.30 35.05 -11.74
CA PHE A 7 -36.62 33.69 -11.27
C PHE A 7 -36.90 33.58 -9.77
N LEU A 8 -36.23 34.38 -8.93
CA LEU A 8 -36.39 34.32 -7.47
C LEU A 8 -37.58 35.15 -6.97
N GLN A 9 -38.14 36.02 -7.82
CA GLN A 9 -39.30 36.84 -7.48
C GLN A 9 -40.63 36.08 -7.60
N ASP A 10 -40.66 35.00 -8.39
CA ASP A 10 -41.85 34.18 -8.65
C ASP A 10 -42.03 33.03 -7.64
N LEU A 11 -41.09 32.80 -6.73
CA LEU A 11 -41.16 31.78 -5.68
C LEU A 11 -41.76 32.36 -4.39
N ASN A 12 -42.73 31.65 -3.80
CA ASN A 12 -43.20 31.93 -2.45
C ASN A 12 -42.10 31.62 -1.42
N GLY A 13 -42.16 32.25 -0.23
CA GLY A 13 -41.14 32.14 0.81
C GLY A 13 -40.81 30.70 1.21
N ILE A 14 -41.78 29.78 1.14
CA ILE A 14 -41.59 28.35 1.41
C ILE A 14 -40.75 27.67 0.30
N GLY A 15 -40.99 28.01 -0.97
CA GLY A 15 -40.20 27.50 -2.10
C GLY A 15 -38.74 27.98 -2.04
N ILE A 16 -38.52 29.23 -1.62
CA ILE A 16 -37.18 29.79 -1.42
C ILE A 16 -36.43 29.04 -0.31
N ILE A 17 -37.09 28.79 0.84
CA ILE A 17 -36.48 28.04 1.95
C ILE A 17 -36.12 26.61 1.52
N ALA A 18 -37.02 25.91 0.84
CA ALA A 18 -36.76 24.56 0.34
C ALA A 18 -35.56 24.51 -0.62
N MET A 19 -35.42 25.53 -1.48
CA MET A 19 -34.30 25.65 -2.42
C MET A 19 -32.98 25.88 -1.69
N MET A 20 -32.95 26.79 -0.70
CA MET A 20 -31.74 27.08 0.08
C MET A 20 -31.25 25.84 0.86
N VAL A 21 -32.17 25.09 1.46
CA VAL A 21 -31.84 23.85 2.19
C VAL A 21 -31.30 22.79 1.23
N GLY A 22 -31.96 22.58 0.08
CA GLY A 22 -31.52 21.62 -0.93
C GLY A 22 -30.14 21.95 -1.51
N ILE A 23 -29.90 23.20 -1.89
CA ILE A 23 -28.59 23.65 -2.39
C ILE A 23 -27.51 23.50 -1.32
N SER A 24 -27.79 23.83 -0.07
CA SER A 24 -26.84 23.67 1.04
C SER A 24 -26.44 22.21 1.23
N ALA A 25 -27.41 21.28 1.17
CA ALA A 25 -27.12 19.85 1.26
C ALA A 25 -26.25 19.34 0.09
N VAL A 26 -26.49 19.85 -1.13
CA VAL A 26 -25.67 19.52 -2.31
C VAL A 26 -24.25 20.04 -2.16
N ILE A 27 -24.07 21.29 -1.72
CA ILE A 27 -22.74 21.89 -1.50
C ILE A 27 -21.96 21.07 -0.46
N VAL A 28 -22.60 20.71 0.66
CA VAL A 28 -21.98 19.87 1.68
C VAL A 28 -21.56 18.53 1.07
N ARG A 29 -22.42 17.85 0.31
CA ARG A 29 -22.09 16.56 -0.33
C ARG A 29 -20.93 16.66 -1.33
N VAL A 30 -20.87 17.71 -2.14
CA VAL A 30 -19.79 17.94 -3.12
C VAL A 30 -18.43 18.04 -2.42
N VAL A 31 -18.35 18.66 -1.24
CA VAL A 31 -17.10 18.77 -0.46
C VAL A 31 -16.57 17.39 -0.04
N PHE A 32 -17.46 16.44 0.24
CA PHE A 32 -17.11 15.08 0.65
C PHE A 32 -16.84 14.11 -0.52
N CYS A 33 -17.14 14.50 -1.77
CA CYS A 33 -16.88 13.67 -2.93
C CYS A 33 -15.37 13.53 -3.21
N LYS A 34 -14.90 12.30 -3.38
CA LYS A 34 -13.47 11.96 -3.59
C LYS A 34 -12.98 12.24 -5.02
N THR A 35 -13.83 12.08 -6.04
CA THR A 35 -13.43 12.25 -7.45
C THR A 35 -14.01 13.52 -8.07
N MET A 36 -13.34 14.10 -9.07
CA MET A 36 -13.85 15.25 -9.82
C MET A 36 -15.13 14.92 -10.61
N ARG A 37 -15.28 13.68 -11.07
CA ARG A 37 -16.47 13.22 -11.79
C ARG A 37 -17.70 13.24 -10.87
N ASP A 38 -17.55 12.73 -9.65
CA ASP A 38 -18.65 12.68 -8.68
C ASP A 38 -19.00 14.07 -8.16
N ARG A 39 -18.01 14.97 -8.04
CA ARG A 39 -18.25 16.39 -7.73
C ARG A 39 -19.09 17.08 -8.80
N ILE A 40 -18.81 16.83 -10.08
CA ILE A 40 -19.56 17.40 -11.19
C ILE A 40 -20.98 16.80 -11.24
N TYR A 41 -21.12 15.48 -11.11
CA TYR A 41 -22.41 14.81 -11.13
C TYR A 41 -23.30 15.22 -9.95
N THR A 42 -22.75 15.18 -8.73
CA THR A 42 -23.44 15.60 -7.50
C THR A 42 -23.77 17.10 -7.53
N GLY A 43 -22.83 17.93 -7.98
CA GLY A 43 -23.03 19.38 -8.07
C GLY A 43 -24.11 19.76 -9.07
N VAL A 44 -23.97 19.34 -10.33
CA VAL A 44 -24.91 19.73 -11.40
C VAL A 44 -26.26 19.02 -11.23
N GLY A 45 -26.25 17.69 -11.03
CA GLY A 45 -27.47 16.91 -10.87
C GLY A 45 -28.21 17.25 -9.57
N GLY A 46 -27.49 17.47 -8.48
CA GLY A 46 -28.07 17.86 -7.20
C GLY A 46 -28.69 19.25 -7.25
N LEU A 47 -28.02 20.24 -7.87
CA LEU A 47 -28.55 21.60 -8.01
C LEU A 47 -29.84 21.63 -8.83
N ILE A 48 -29.86 20.93 -9.98
CA ILE A 48 -31.06 20.82 -10.82
C ILE A 48 -32.21 20.16 -10.05
N SER A 49 -31.93 19.08 -9.33
CA SER A 49 -32.94 18.34 -8.57
C SER A 49 -33.52 19.16 -7.41
N ALA A 50 -32.68 19.94 -6.71
CA ALA A 50 -33.12 20.86 -5.67
C ALA A 50 -34.03 21.96 -6.23
N ILE A 51 -33.71 22.52 -7.41
CA ILE A 51 -34.55 23.53 -8.06
C ILE A 51 -35.91 22.95 -8.47
N VAL A 52 -35.91 21.77 -9.11
CA VAL A 52 -37.16 21.09 -9.53
C VAL A 52 -38.05 20.76 -8.33
N MET A 53 -37.46 20.25 -7.25
CA MET A 53 -38.19 19.96 -6.01
C MET A 53 -38.85 21.23 -5.45
N SER A 54 -38.10 22.32 -5.38
CA SER A 54 -38.60 23.59 -4.84
C SER A 54 -39.67 24.23 -5.70
N LEU A 55 -39.57 24.13 -7.03
CA LEU A 55 -40.63 24.56 -7.94
C LEU A 55 -41.91 23.72 -7.78
N GLY A 56 -41.78 22.41 -7.56
CA GLY A 56 -42.91 21.55 -7.27
C GLY A 56 -43.63 21.91 -5.97
N ILE A 57 -42.86 22.16 -4.90
CA ILE A 57 -43.36 22.61 -3.59
C ILE A 57 -44.07 23.96 -3.73
N ASP A 58 -43.45 24.90 -4.42
CA ASP A 58 -44.02 26.22 -4.66
C ASP A 58 -45.34 26.12 -5.44
N TYR A 59 -45.35 25.38 -6.55
CA TYR A 59 -46.52 25.18 -7.39
C TYR A 59 -47.68 24.48 -6.64
N ALA A 60 -47.36 23.54 -5.73
CA ALA A 60 -48.36 22.86 -4.90
C ALA A 60 -49.00 23.78 -3.85
N ILE A 61 -48.26 24.78 -3.36
CA ILE A 61 -48.69 25.67 -2.27
C ILE A 61 -49.36 26.94 -2.82
N ARG A 62 -49.08 27.35 -4.07
CA ARG A 62 -49.69 28.53 -4.73
C ARG A 62 -51.22 28.66 -4.54
N PRO A 63 -52.05 27.59 -4.67
CA PRO A 63 -53.50 27.68 -4.46
C PRO A 63 -53.91 28.06 -3.02
N PHE A 64 -52.99 27.96 -2.06
CA PHE A 64 -53.21 28.22 -0.63
C PHE A 64 -52.52 29.50 -0.13
N ALA A 65 -51.71 30.14 -0.97
CA ALA A 65 -50.90 31.30 -0.60
C ALA A 65 -51.61 32.66 -0.82
N GLY A 66 -52.79 32.69 -1.44
CA GLY A 66 -53.58 33.90 -1.69
C GLY A 66 -54.61 34.18 -0.59
N THR A 67 -54.52 35.34 0.06
CA THR A 67 -55.57 35.87 0.94
C THR A 67 -56.75 36.39 0.09
N GLY A 68 -57.83 35.61 0.01
CA GLY A 68 -59.09 36.02 -0.61
C GLY A 68 -59.64 34.94 -1.52
N GLU A 69 -60.66 34.22 -1.03
CA GLU A 69 -61.34 33.08 -1.67
C GLU A 69 -60.40 31.94 -2.11
N SER A 70 -60.28 30.94 -1.25
CA SER A 70 -59.52 29.72 -1.50
C SER A 70 -60.01 29.03 -2.78
N THR A 71 -59.26 29.19 -3.88
CA THR A 71 -59.43 28.43 -5.14
C THR A 71 -59.16 26.93 -4.98
N ALA A 72 -58.73 26.49 -3.78
CA ALA A 72 -58.50 25.11 -3.39
C ALA A 72 -59.73 24.19 -3.50
N THR A 73 -60.96 24.73 -3.53
CA THR A 73 -62.19 23.95 -3.72
C THR A 73 -62.63 23.82 -5.19
N ASN A 74 -61.98 24.53 -6.12
CA ASN A 74 -62.22 24.38 -7.54
C ASN A 74 -61.35 23.25 -8.10
N GLY A 75 -61.89 22.40 -8.97
CA GLY A 75 -61.17 21.22 -9.52
C GLY A 75 -59.81 21.54 -10.15
N LEU A 76 -59.62 22.77 -10.63
CA LEU A 76 -58.36 23.25 -11.18
C LEU A 76 -57.26 23.44 -10.11
N GLY A 77 -57.60 23.93 -8.91
CA GLY A 77 -56.67 24.11 -7.80
C GLY A 77 -56.20 22.76 -7.22
N PHE A 78 -57.10 21.76 -7.20
CA PHE A 78 -56.75 20.39 -6.82
C PHE A 78 -55.78 19.73 -7.82
N VAL A 79 -56.01 19.92 -9.12
CA VAL A 79 -55.08 19.44 -10.17
C VAL A 79 -53.71 20.10 -10.04
N GLN A 80 -53.67 21.41 -9.76
CA GLN A 80 -52.42 22.15 -9.54
C GLN A 80 -51.62 21.61 -8.34
N LEU A 81 -52.31 21.33 -7.21
CA LEU A 81 -51.70 20.69 -6.04
C LEU A 81 -51.12 19.32 -6.38
N MET A 82 -51.88 18.46 -7.08
CA MET A 82 -51.41 17.12 -7.44
C MET A 82 -50.19 17.16 -8.35
N ILE A 83 -50.17 18.05 -9.36
CA ILE A 83 -49.03 18.23 -10.25
C ILE A 83 -47.80 18.72 -9.47
N GLY A 84 -47.96 19.72 -8.59
CA GLY A 84 -46.87 20.24 -7.77
C GLY A 84 -46.29 19.18 -6.83
N VAL A 85 -47.13 18.37 -6.18
CA VAL A 85 -46.70 17.26 -5.32
C VAL A 85 -45.92 16.21 -6.11
N VAL A 86 -46.39 15.83 -7.30
CA VAL A 86 -45.66 14.85 -8.15
C VAL A 86 -44.28 15.38 -8.54
N ILE A 87 -44.19 16.65 -8.96
CA ILE A 87 -42.90 17.27 -9.32
C ILE A 87 -41.97 17.35 -8.10
N ALA A 88 -42.49 17.70 -6.93
CA ALA A 88 -41.72 17.74 -5.68
C ALA A 88 -41.19 16.36 -5.29
N LEU A 89 -42.00 15.31 -5.43
CA LEU A 89 -41.61 13.93 -5.13
C LEU A 89 -40.54 13.41 -6.09
N ILE A 90 -40.65 13.72 -7.39
CA ILE A 90 -39.65 13.33 -8.39
C ILE A 90 -38.32 14.04 -8.10
N GLY A 91 -38.35 15.36 -7.92
CA GLY A 91 -37.14 16.14 -7.59
C GLY A 91 -36.50 15.69 -6.27
N GLY A 92 -37.32 15.43 -5.24
CA GLY A 92 -36.86 14.96 -3.95
C GLY A 92 -36.30 13.53 -3.97
N ALA A 93 -36.88 12.61 -4.73
CA ALA A 93 -36.37 11.24 -4.87
C ALA A 93 -35.02 11.21 -5.58
N VAL A 94 -34.86 12.00 -6.66
CA VAL A 94 -33.58 12.13 -7.38
C VAL A 94 -32.54 12.79 -6.49
N LEU A 95 -32.90 13.89 -5.80
CA LEU A 95 -32.01 14.57 -4.87
C LEU A 95 -31.57 13.65 -3.73
N ARG A 96 -32.50 12.90 -3.13
CA ARG A 96 -32.18 11.90 -2.09
C ARG A 96 -31.25 10.83 -2.63
N GLY A 97 -31.48 10.33 -3.85
CA GLY A 97 -30.58 9.39 -4.51
C GLY A 97 -29.16 9.94 -4.59
N ILE A 98 -29.00 11.17 -5.11
CA ILE A 98 -27.70 11.84 -5.25
C ILE A 98 -27.01 12.05 -3.90
N LEU A 99 -27.77 12.44 -2.86
CA LEU A 99 -27.23 12.66 -1.52
C LEU A 99 -26.93 11.36 -0.76
N SER A 100 -27.57 10.26 -1.12
CA SER A 100 -27.43 8.94 -0.47
C SER A 100 -26.57 7.96 -1.26
N LEU A 101 -25.99 8.37 -2.39
CA LEU A 101 -24.96 7.60 -3.08
C LEU A 101 -23.79 7.44 -2.10
N ASP A 102 -23.68 6.28 -1.46
CA ASP A 102 -22.47 5.90 -0.74
C ASP A 102 -21.32 5.89 -1.76
N ASP A 103 -20.13 6.36 -1.38
CA ASP A 103 -18.93 6.27 -2.22
C ASP A 103 -18.42 4.80 -2.25
N GLY A 104 -19.36 3.85 -2.36
CA GLY A 104 -19.07 2.49 -2.70
C GLY A 104 -18.46 2.50 -4.09
N GLU A 105 -17.27 1.90 -4.19
CA GLU A 105 -16.65 1.65 -5.47
C GLU A 105 -17.68 1.10 -6.46
N PRO A 106 -17.65 1.51 -7.73
CA PRO A 106 -18.53 0.94 -8.74
C PRO A 106 -18.40 -0.58 -8.67
N GLN A 107 -19.46 -1.25 -8.23
CA GLN A 107 -19.51 -2.70 -8.34
C GLN A 107 -19.33 -3.00 -9.83
N PRO A 108 -18.32 -3.82 -10.20
CA PRO A 108 -18.14 -4.18 -11.59
C PRO A 108 -19.40 -4.91 -12.03
N THR A 109 -20.12 -4.32 -12.98
CA THR A 109 -21.09 -5.03 -13.83
C THR A 109 -20.29 -5.96 -14.74
N SER A 110 -19.75 -6.99 -14.14
CA SER A 110 -19.27 -8.17 -14.83
C SER A 110 -20.04 -9.33 -14.23
N ASN A 111 -20.63 -10.15 -15.09
CA ASN A 111 -21.15 -11.46 -14.76
C ASN A 111 -20.00 -12.40 -14.33
N SER A 112 -19.20 -11.99 -13.34
CA SER A 112 -18.38 -12.94 -12.58
C SER A 112 -19.34 -13.67 -11.66
N LEU A 113 -19.30 -15.00 -11.69
CA LEU A 113 -19.94 -15.79 -10.65
C LEU A 113 -19.55 -15.18 -9.32
N ILE A 114 -20.51 -14.69 -8.53
CA ILE A 114 -20.30 -14.50 -7.10
C ILE A 114 -20.05 -15.91 -6.57
N MET A 115 -18.80 -16.33 -6.56
CA MET A 115 -18.38 -17.55 -5.88
C MET A 115 -18.63 -17.30 -4.41
N ASP A 116 -19.53 -18.10 -3.84
CA ASP A 116 -19.79 -18.07 -2.42
C ASP A 116 -18.53 -18.51 -1.67
N THR A 117 -17.97 -17.60 -0.86
CA THR A 117 -16.73 -17.83 -0.10
C THR A 117 -16.84 -19.07 0.79
N GLN A 118 -18.02 -19.37 1.33
CA GLN A 118 -18.25 -20.57 2.11
C GLN A 118 -18.13 -21.84 1.24
N THR A 119 -18.69 -21.83 0.04
CA THR A 119 -18.59 -22.94 -0.92
C THR A 119 -17.15 -23.23 -1.31
N GLU A 120 -16.36 -22.20 -1.67
CA GLU A 120 -14.95 -22.42 -2.03
C GLU A 120 -14.11 -22.84 -0.83
N LEU A 121 -14.36 -22.28 0.35
CA LEU A 121 -13.69 -22.72 1.57
C LEU A 121 -14.01 -24.19 1.88
N ASN A 122 -15.26 -24.63 1.73
CA ASN A 122 -15.67 -26.03 1.91
C ASN A 122 -15.01 -26.98 0.91
N ARG A 123 -14.64 -26.48 -0.28
CA ARG A 123 -13.89 -27.23 -1.28
C ARG A 123 -12.41 -27.32 -0.93
N LEU A 124 -11.81 -26.24 -0.44
CA LEU A 124 -10.38 -26.18 -0.12
C LEU A 124 -10.04 -26.86 1.20
N ALA A 125 -10.89 -26.71 2.21
CA ALA A 125 -10.62 -27.17 3.57
C ALA A 125 -10.24 -28.67 3.65
N PRO A 126 -10.95 -29.61 2.99
CA PRO A 126 -10.54 -31.02 2.97
C PRO A 126 -9.18 -31.26 2.31
N ARG A 127 -8.82 -30.50 1.27
CA ARG A 127 -7.54 -30.65 0.54
C ARG A 127 -6.33 -30.38 1.45
N TYR A 128 -6.49 -29.46 2.40
CA TYR A 128 -5.46 -29.11 3.38
C TYR A 128 -5.71 -29.75 4.75
N GLY A 129 -6.69 -30.65 4.83
CA GLY A 129 -7.03 -31.36 6.06
C GLY A 129 -7.52 -30.46 7.18
N LEU A 130 -8.11 -29.29 6.90
CA LEU A 130 -8.64 -28.42 7.96
C LEU A 130 -9.69 -29.16 8.79
N VAL A 131 -9.74 -28.86 10.09
CA VAL A 131 -10.71 -29.49 11.01
C VAL A 131 -11.93 -28.59 11.21
N ALA A 132 -13.11 -29.21 11.32
CA ALA A 132 -14.32 -28.50 11.69
C ALA A 132 -14.22 -28.00 13.14
N ALA A 133 -14.79 -26.83 13.42
CA ALA A 133 -14.83 -26.27 14.76
C ALA A 133 -15.80 -27.04 15.66
N MET A 134 -15.43 -27.29 16.91
CA MET A 134 -16.33 -27.76 17.95
C MET A 134 -17.23 -26.63 18.48
N SER A 135 -18.29 -26.96 19.20
CA SER A 135 -19.33 -25.99 19.61
C SER A 135 -18.84 -24.83 20.50
N ASN A 136 -17.64 -24.95 21.06
CA ASN A 136 -17.01 -23.98 21.96
C ASN A 136 -15.72 -23.37 21.36
N GLU A 137 -15.45 -23.61 20.08
CA GLU A 137 -14.27 -23.09 19.40
C GLU A 137 -14.62 -21.95 18.46
N ASP A 138 -13.66 -21.05 18.25
CA ASP A 138 -13.79 -20.02 17.23
C ASP A 138 -13.88 -20.66 15.85
N SER A 139 -14.83 -20.17 15.05
CA SER A 139 -15.12 -20.73 13.74
C SER A 139 -15.28 -19.68 12.67
N TYR A 140 -14.91 -20.06 11.44
CA TYR A 140 -15.18 -19.30 10.23
C TYR A 140 -15.86 -20.23 9.23
N TYR A 141 -17.16 -19.99 9.00
CA TYR A 141 -18.04 -20.90 8.25
C TYR A 141 -18.00 -22.36 8.72
N GLY A 142 -17.83 -22.59 10.03
CA GLY A 142 -17.79 -23.92 10.63
C GLY A 142 -16.40 -24.59 10.68
N TRP A 143 -15.36 -23.95 10.15
CA TRP A 143 -13.98 -24.43 10.22
C TRP A 143 -13.25 -23.83 11.42
N PHE A 144 -12.37 -24.62 12.05
CA PHE A 144 -11.63 -24.22 13.24
C PHE A 144 -10.68 -23.06 12.95
N VAL A 145 -10.70 -22.05 13.83
CA VAL A 145 -9.91 -20.82 13.70
C VAL A 145 -9.02 -20.62 14.91
N ILE A 146 -7.78 -20.19 14.65
CA ILE A 146 -6.75 -19.95 15.65
C ILE A 146 -6.14 -18.54 15.49
N ASP A 147 -5.57 -18.02 16.56
CA ASP A 147 -4.99 -16.68 16.54
C ASP A 147 -3.56 -16.64 15.99
N HIS A 148 -2.79 -17.72 16.02
CA HIS A 148 -1.41 -17.75 15.53
C HIS A 148 -1.05 -19.14 15.01
N ASP A 149 -0.20 -19.23 14.00
CA ASP A 149 0.37 -20.51 13.57
C ASP A 149 1.40 -21.01 14.60
N ASN A 150 2.04 -22.16 14.32
CA ASN A 150 3.13 -22.65 15.16
C ASN A 150 4.47 -21.92 14.91
N GLY A 151 4.47 -20.85 14.11
CA GLY A 151 5.67 -20.16 13.68
C GLY A 151 6.60 -21.06 12.88
N GLY A 152 7.90 -20.96 13.15
CA GLY A 152 8.89 -21.75 12.46
C GLY A 152 10.31 -21.25 12.63
N SER A 153 11.22 -21.79 11.83
CA SER A 153 12.60 -21.32 11.81
C SER A 153 12.69 -19.97 11.11
N PRO A 154 13.55 -19.05 11.59
CA PRO A 154 13.81 -17.79 10.92
C PRO A 154 14.22 -18.00 9.47
N ASP A 155 13.78 -17.10 8.59
CA ASP A 155 14.21 -17.12 7.20
C ASP A 155 15.71 -16.76 7.13
N PRO A 156 16.59 -17.64 6.60
CA PRO A 156 18.03 -17.42 6.63
C PRO A 156 18.48 -16.16 5.86
N LEU A 157 17.78 -15.83 4.77
CA LEU A 157 18.06 -14.64 3.97
C LEU A 157 17.70 -13.37 4.73
N TYR A 158 16.53 -13.37 5.37
CA TYR A 158 16.10 -12.28 6.23
C TYR A 158 17.09 -12.03 7.37
N GLU A 159 17.43 -13.06 8.14
CA GLU A 159 18.35 -12.95 9.28
C GLU A 159 19.73 -12.42 8.86
N ALA A 160 20.28 -12.98 7.78
CA ALA A 160 21.60 -12.56 7.29
C ALA A 160 21.60 -11.11 6.79
N SER A 161 20.45 -10.61 6.32
CA SER A 161 20.30 -9.26 5.80
C SER A 161 20.12 -8.17 6.86
N LEU A 162 19.87 -8.52 8.13
CA LEU A 162 19.49 -7.54 9.16
C LEU A 162 20.52 -6.41 9.33
N ASN A 163 21.80 -6.70 9.10
CA ASN A 163 22.91 -5.75 9.21
C ASN A 163 23.28 -5.06 7.89
N ALA A 164 22.52 -5.27 6.80
CA ALA A 164 22.78 -4.63 5.53
C ALA A 164 22.59 -3.11 5.62
N ASN A 165 23.57 -2.36 5.13
CA ASN A 165 23.59 -0.91 5.22
C ASN A 165 22.96 -0.27 3.97
N LEU A 166 21.67 0.06 4.05
CA LEU A 166 20.96 0.72 2.94
C LEU A 166 21.53 2.11 2.59
N GLN A 167 22.13 2.82 3.56
CA GLN A 167 22.78 4.11 3.27
C GLN A 167 24.03 3.95 2.42
N GLN A 168 24.79 2.87 2.66
CA GLN A 168 25.92 2.54 1.80
C GLN A 168 25.47 2.23 0.37
N GLU A 169 24.39 1.46 0.19
CA GLU A 169 23.86 1.18 -1.15
C GLU A 169 23.39 2.44 -1.89
N ARG A 170 22.84 3.43 -1.17
CA ARG A 170 22.53 4.76 -1.74
C ARG A 170 23.79 5.48 -2.22
N GLN A 171 24.84 5.49 -1.40
CA GLN A 171 26.12 6.11 -1.74
C GLN A 171 26.80 5.44 -2.94
N LEU A 172 26.58 4.13 -3.11
CA LEU A 172 27.08 3.35 -4.24
C LEU A 172 26.19 3.46 -5.50
N GLY A 173 25.11 4.26 -5.47
CA GLY A 173 24.20 4.41 -6.62
C GLY A 173 23.38 3.15 -6.93
N LYS A 174 23.15 2.29 -5.93
CA LYS A 174 22.39 1.03 -6.08
C LYS A 174 20.96 1.11 -5.55
N LEU A 175 20.63 2.14 -4.78
CA LEU A 175 19.32 2.31 -4.15
C LEU A 175 18.81 3.76 -4.28
N TYR A 176 17.64 3.91 -4.89
CA TYR A 176 16.93 5.16 -5.09
C TYR A 176 15.51 5.08 -4.50
N GLY A 177 15.00 6.20 -3.97
CA GLY A 177 13.70 6.22 -3.28
C GLY A 177 13.79 5.66 -1.85
N ASP A 178 12.69 5.65 -1.10
CA ASP A 178 12.71 5.28 0.32
C ASP A 178 11.90 4.00 0.57
N PRO A 179 12.56 2.85 0.83
CA PRO A 179 11.87 1.65 1.26
C PRO A 179 11.09 1.92 2.55
N GLY A 180 9.78 1.74 2.52
CA GLY A 180 8.89 1.98 3.66
C GLY A 180 8.39 3.42 3.79
N SER A 181 8.43 4.23 2.73
CA SER A 181 7.77 5.55 2.72
C SER A 181 6.28 5.50 2.37
N GLY A 182 5.73 4.33 2.02
CA GLY A 182 4.46 4.20 1.30
C GLY A 182 3.15 4.59 1.99
N LEU A 183 3.09 5.02 3.26
CA LEU A 183 1.79 5.01 3.98
C LEU A 183 1.47 6.24 4.87
N ASP A 184 2.06 7.41 4.63
CA ASP A 184 1.71 8.63 5.40
C ASP A 184 0.29 9.19 5.09
N TYR A 185 -0.38 8.73 4.03
CA TYR A 185 -1.64 9.30 3.52
C TYR A 185 -2.82 8.34 3.40
N SER A 186 -2.74 7.17 4.01
CA SER A 186 -3.74 6.12 3.84
C SER A 186 -4.52 5.88 5.12
N ALA A 187 -5.83 5.66 5.01
CA ALA A 187 -6.74 5.43 6.14
C ALA A 187 -6.54 4.07 6.84
N PHE A 188 -5.32 3.53 6.83
CA PHE A 188 -4.97 2.28 7.49
C PHE A 188 -4.58 2.53 8.95
N GLY A 189 -4.88 1.56 9.82
CA GLY A 189 -4.46 1.62 11.22
C GLY A 189 -2.93 1.52 11.37
N ASN A 190 -2.38 2.11 12.44
CA ASN A 190 -0.93 2.19 12.71
C ASN A 190 -0.17 0.86 12.53
N THR A 191 -0.80 -0.29 12.83
CA THR A 191 -0.19 -1.62 12.69
C THR A 191 0.00 -2.04 11.23
N ALA A 192 -0.95 -1.73 10.34
CA ALA A 192 -0.85 -2.05 8.92
C ALA A 192 0.17 -1.16 8.21
N VAL A 193 0.24 0.11 8.62
CA VAL A 193 1.29 1.05 8.20
C VAL A 193 2.67 0.52 8.54
N GLN A 194 2.88 0.13 9.80
CA GLN A 194 4.17 -0.40 10.25
C GLN A 194 4.56 -1.72 9.57
N ALA A 195 3.59 -2.63 9.33
CA ALA A 195 3.85 -3.88 8.63
C ALA A 195 4.32 -3.63 7.18
N GLY A 196 3.67 -2.71 6.45
CA GLY A 196 4.09 -2.31 5.10
C GLY A 196 5.52 -1.78 5.07
N GLN A 197 5.84 -0.82 5.95
CA GLN A 197 7.18 -0.23 6.05
C GLN A 197 8.25 -1.27 6.37
N GLN A 198 7.95 -2.21 7.27
CA GLN A 198 8.83 -3.31 7.62
C GLN A 198 9.07 -4.26 6.45
N GLY A 199 8.03 -4.60 5.68
CA GLY A 199 8.15 -5.49 4.52
C GLY A 199 9.06 -4.92 3.44
N GLU A 200 8.84 -3.67 3.05
CA GLU A 200 9.68 -2.99 2.04
C GLU A 200 11.13 -2.86 2.53
N SER A 201 11.33 -2.41 3.77
CA SER A 201 12.67 -2.25 4.35
C SER A 201 13.42 -3.59 4.45
N ALA A 202 12.72 -4.66 4.83
CA ALA A 202 13.29 -6.00 4.91
C ALA A 202 13.71 -6.51 3.53
N LEU A 203 12.85 -6.35 2.51
CA LEU A 203 13.20 -6.74 1.15
C LEU A 203 14.40 -5.94 0.63
N ALA A 204 14.44 -4.62 0.87
CA ALA A 204 15.58 -3.78 0.49
C ALA A 204 16.90 -4.27 1.09
N ARG A 205 16.88 -4.68 2.37
CA ARG A 205 18.06 -5.24 3.04
C ARG A 205 18.48 -6.58 2.45
N ILE A 206 17.52 -7.45 2.13
CA ILE A 206 17.81 -8.73 1.46
C ILE A 206 18.50 -8.48 0.13
N ILE A 207 17.97 -7.59 -0.72
CA ILE A 207 18.58 -7.26 -2.01
C ILE A 207 19.99 -6.69 -1.83
N ALA A 208 20.19 -5.77 -0.89
CA ALA A 208 21.49 -5.21 -0.56
C ALA A 208 22.50 -6.27 -0.08
N TYR A 209 22.08 -7.13 0.86
CA TYR A 209 22.88 -8.23 1.39
C TYR A 209 23.33 -9.20 0.29
N MET A 210 22.42 -9.52 -0.64
CA MET A 210 22.70 -10.45 -1.73
C MET A 210 23.62 -9.89 -2.82
N ARG A 211 23.90 -8.58 -2.78
CA ARG A 211 24.82 -7.86 -3.68
C ARG A 211 24.55 -8.16 -5.16
N LEU A 212 23.27 -8.14 -5.53
CA LEU A 212 22.84 -8.36 -6.91
C LEU A 212 23.30 -7.20 -7.81
N ASN A 213 23.58 -7.49 -9.08
CA ASN A 213 23.92 -6.49 -10.09
C ASN A 213 22.66 -5.78 -10.62
N VAL A 214 21.91 -5.16 -9.72
CA VAL A 214 20.70 -4.40 -10.03
C VAL A 214 20.74 -3.03 -9.38
N ILE A 215 20.05 -2.07 -9.97
CA ILE A 215 19.65 -0.83 -9.31
C ILE A 215 18.24 -1.03 -8.77
N SER A 216 18.02 -0.66 -7.50
CA SER A 216 16.71 -0.73 -6.86
C SER A 216 16.08 0.66 -6.75
N PHE A 217 14.85 0.80 -7.26
CA PHE A 217 14.03 1.99 -7.15
C PHE A 217 12.86 1.69 -6.21
N TRP A 218 12.58 2.57 -5.25
CA TRP A 218 11.60 2.34 -4.19
C TRP A 218 10.55 3.45 -4.13
N SER A 219 9.32 3.08 -3.76
CA SER A 219 8.17 3.99 -3.70
C SER A 219 7.97 4.73 -5.04
N LEU A 220 7.64 4.02 -6.12
CA LEU A 220 7.42 4.65 -7.43
C LEU A 220 5.96 5.09 -7.59
N TYR A 221 5.76 6.20 -8.29
CA TYR A 221 4.45 6.55 -8.86
C TYR A 221 4.03 5.47 -9.85
N GLY A 222 2.80 5.00 -9.73
CA GLY A 222 2.15 4.30 -10.82
C GLY A 222 1.83 5.25 -11.98
N LEU A 223 1.46 4.68 -13.12
CA LEU A 223 0.99 5.41 -14.29
C LEU A 223 -0.52 5.22 -14.46
N ASN A 224 -1.17 6.24 -15.03
CA ASN A 224 -2.50 6.08 -15.64
C ASN A 224 -2.38 5.64 -17.12
N GLU A 225 -3.51 5.40 -17.76
CA GLU A 225 -3.62 5.02 -19.18
C GLU A 225 -2.92 6.02 -20.13
N ASN A 226 -2.77 7.28 -19.72
CA ASN A 226 -2.10 8.33 -20.49
C ASN A 226 -0.60 8.45 -20.19
N ARG A 227 -0.02 7.49 -19.45
CA ARG A 227 1.38 7.49 -18.97
C ARG A 227 1.72 8.66 -18.05
N GLN A 228 0.72 9.25 -17.41
CA GLN A 228 0.94 10.30 -16.42
C GLN A 228 1.10 9.66 -15.03
N PRO A 229 2.04 10.17 -14.21
CA PRO A 229 2.20 9.72 -12.83
C PRO A 229 0.89 9.90 -12.04
N ILE A 230 0.49 8.85 -11.34
CA ILE A 230 -0.61 8.85 -10.38
C ILE A 230 -0.11 8.34 -9.05
N ASN A 231 -0.82 8.70 -7.98
CA ASN A 231 -0.52 8.21 -6.63
C ASN A 231 -1.02 6.77 -6.42
N ALA A 232 -0.63 5.87 -7.32
CA ALA A 232 -0.63 4.43 -7.08
C ALA A 232 0.75 4.04 -6.56
N ASP A 233 0.81 3.05 -5.67
CA ASP A 233 2.04 2.60 -5.02
C ASP A 233 2.59 1.38 -5.76
N ILE A 234 3.76 1.53 -6.37
CA ILE A 234 4.62 0.42 -6.77
C ILE A 234 5.79 0.43 -5.78
N ASP A 235 5.88 -0.59 -4.94
CA ASP A 235 6.82 -0.59 -3.81
C ASP A 235 8.27 -0.58 -4.30
N CYS A 236 8.61 -1.43 -5.26
CA CYS A 236 9.97 -1.57 -5.76
C CYS A 236 10.02 -1.93 -7.26
N VAL A 237 11.03 -1.40 -7.95
CA VAL A 237 11.51 -1.94 -9.22
C VAL A 237 13.01 -2.23 -9.14
N LEU A 238 13.40 -3.46 -9.45
CA LEU A 238 14.80 -3.87 -9.57
C LEU A 238 15.17 -3.91 -11.05
N VAL A 239 16.26 -3.26 -11.45
CA VAL A 239 16.65 -3.13 -12.86
C VAL A 239 18.07 -3.63 -13.07
N GLY A 240 18.27 -4.51 -14.05
CA GLY A 240 19.58 -5.00 -14.48
C GLY A 240 19.68 -5.09 -16.00
N ILE A 241 20.87 -5.39 -16.51
CA ILE A 241 21.12 -5.62 -17.95
C ILE A 241 22.00 -6.86 -18.13
N ASP A 242 21.69 -7.68 -19.13
CA ASP A 242 22.43 -8.90 -19.44
C ASP A 242 23.51 -8.67 -20.53
N PRO A 243 24.35 -9.68 -20.84
CA PRO A 243 25.41 -9.55 -21.84
C PRO A 243 24.88 -9.38 -23.26
N GLN A 244 23.60 -9.71 -23.51
CA GLN A 244 22.90 -9.49 -24.77
C GLN A 244 22.33 -8.06 -24.87
N GLN A 245 22.62 -7.19 -23.89
CA GLN A 245 22.12 -5.82 -23.78
C GLN A 245 20.60 -5.74 -23.57
N GLN A 246 19.95 -6.84 -23.15
CA GLN A 246 18.55 -6.82 -22.77
C GLN A 246 18.43 -6.30 -21.34
N VAL A 247 17.65 -5.25 -21.17
CA VAL A 247 17.31 -4.71 -19.85
C VAL A 247 16.21 -5.56 -19.24
N HIS A 248 16.39 -5.96 -17.99
CA HIS A 248 15.43 -6.71 -17.20
C HIS A 248 14.93 -5.84 -16.04
N ALA A 249 13.62 -5.84 -15.81
CA ALA A 249 13.01 -5.15 -14.68
C ALA A 249 12.06 -6.07 -13.90
N TRP A 250 12.21 -6.11 -12.59
CA TRP A 250 11.30 -6.81 -11.68
C TRP A 250 10.50 -5.78 -10.90
N PHE A 251 9.21 -5.67 -11.22
CA PHE A 251 8.24 -4.88 -10.46
C PHE A 251 7.74 -5.72 -9.30
N VAL A 252 8.04 -5.28 -8.09
CA VAL A 252 7.81 -6.04 -6.86
C VAL A 252 6.96 -5.23 -5.90
N ASP A 253 5.82 -5.80 -5.52
CA ASP A 253 4.98 -5.34 -4.43
C ASP A 253 5.33 -6.18 -3.18
N ALA A 254 5.87 -5.53 -2.14
CA ALA A 254 6.37 -6.19 -0.94
C ALA A 254 5.25 -6.32 0.09
N LYS A 255 5.00 -7.56 0.55
CA LYS A 255 3.93 -7.85 1.51
C LYS A 255 4.47 -8.59 2.72
N ASN A 256 4.46 -7.91 3.86
CA ASN A 256 4.72 -8.51 5.16
C ASN A 256 3.38 -8.86 5.82
N TYR A 257 2.84 -10.02 5.44
CA TYR A 257 1.66 -10.57 6.10
C TYR A 257 2.02 -11.54 7.21
N LYS A 258 1.06 -11.71 8.13
CA LYS A 258 1.18 -12.61 9.26
C LYS A 258 1.34 -14.06 8.82
N GLY A 259 2.47 -14.66 9.16
CA GLY A 259 2.69 -16.09 9.05
C GLY A 259 4.17 -16.41 9.14
N GLY A 260 4.47 -17.57 9.71
CA GLY A 260 5.77 -18.22 9.64
C GLY A 260 5.79 -19.36 8.63
N SER A 261 6.78 -20.23 8.71
CA SER A 261 6.90 -21.40 7.82
C SER A 261 5.76 -22.42 7.96
N ASP A 262 4.98 -22.36 9.03
CA ASP A 262 3.77 -23.18 9.21
C ASP A 262 2.51 -22.58 8.52
N THR A 263 2.58 -21.33 8.05
CA THR A 263 1.47 -20.68 7.36
C THR A 263 1.50 -20.97 5.86
N LYS A 264 0.33 -21.30 5.29
CA LYS A 264 0.10 -21.38 3.84
C LYS A 264 -0.97 -20.38 3.41
N TYR A 265 -0.74 -19.72 2.29
CA TYR A 265 -1.70 -18.88 1.58
C TYR A 265 -2.20 -19.56 0.33
N VAL A 266 -3.53 -19.55 0.12
CA VAL A 266 -4.17 -20.08 -1.09
C VAL A 266 -5.34 -19.21 -1.51
N ASN A 267 -5.63 -19.15 -2.81
CA ASN A 267 -6.78 -18.42 -3.32
C ASN A 267 -8.10 -19.09 -2.90
N LEU A 268 -8.98 -18.32 -2.26
CA LEU A 268 -10.40 -18.65 -2.15
C LEU A 268 -11.12 -18.31 -3.45
N ASP A 269 -10.77 -17.16 -4.01
CA ASP A 269 -11.32 -16.64 -5.26
C ASP A 269 -10.28 -15.69 -5.91
N PRO A 270 -10.58 -15.06 -7.06
CA PRO A 270 -9.63 -14.19 -7.74
C PRO A 270 -9.15 -12.96 -6.95
N ARG A 271 -9.86 -12.53 -5.89
CA ARG A 271 -9.55 -11.34 -5.08
C ARG A 271 -9.30 -11.63 -3.60
N ASN A 272 -9.44 -12.88 -3.17
CA ASN A 272 -9.27 -13.26 -1.76
C ASN A 272 -8.32 -14.44 -1.60
N LEU A 273 -7.36 -14.31 -0.69
CA LEU A 273 -6.60 -15.43 -0.14
C LEU A 273 -7.21 -15.88 1.18
N VAL A 274 -7.01 -17.15 1.53
CA VAL A 274 -7.15 -17.65 2.90
C VAL A 274 -5.79 -18.05 3.45
N ARG A 275 -5.57 -17.76 4.73
CA ARG A 275 -4.39 -18.17 5.49
C ARG A 275 -4.74 -19.31 6.44
N MET A 276 -3.88 -20.32 6.48
CA MET A 276 -4.05 -21.50 7.32
C MET A 276 -2.73 -21.97 7.90
N SER A 277 -2.79 -22.59 9.07
CA SER A 277 -1.68 -23.34 9.65
C SER A 277 -1.77 -24.78 9.19
N ILE A 278 -0.69 -25.28 8.57
CA ILE A 278 -0.64 -26.64 8.05
C ILE A 278 -0.61 -27.65 9.19
N SER A 279 0.27 -27.43 10.18
CA SER A 279 0.43 -28.36 11.30
C SER A 279 -0.75 -28.33 12.27
N ARG A 280 -1.36 -27.16 12.51
CA ARG A 280 -2.56 -27.05 13.37
C ARG A 280 -3.85 -27.37 12.65
N ARG A 281 -3.81 -27.55 11.32
CA ARG A 281 -4.98 -27.90 10.49
C ARG A 281 -6.14 -26.92 10.69
N ALA A 282 -5.83 -25.64 10.79
CA ALA A 282 -6.77 -24.60 11.20
C ALA A 282 -6.57 -23.29 10.40
N LEU A 283 -7.61 -22.47 10.33
CA LEU A 283 -7.57 -21.14 9.73
C LEU A 283 -6.93 -20.14 10.69
N ILE A 284 -6.15 -19.18 10.19
CA ILE A 284 -5.43 -18.21 11.05
C ILE A 284 -6.12 -16.84 10.98
N LYS A 285 -6.45 -16.23 12.13
CA LYS A 285 -7.01 -14.87 12.14
C LYS A 285 -5.97 -13.81 11.76
N GLY A 286 -6.39 -12.85 10.97
CA GLY A 286 -5.71 -11.57 10.78
C GLY A 286 -6.04 -10.56 11.86
N SER A 287 -5.50 -9.36 11.69
CA SER A 287 -5.82 -8.20 12.55
C SER A 287 -7.29 -7.79 12.48
N ASP A 288 -7.98 -8.13 11.41
CA ASP A 288 -9.41 -7.92 11.19
C ASP A 288 -10.29 -9.03 11.80
N GLY A 289 -9.67 -10.02 12.46
CA GLY A 289 -10.36 -11.17 13.03
C GLY A 289 -10.77 -12.23 12.01
N THR A 290 -10.50 -12.04 10.71
CA THR A 290 -10.89 -12.98 9.66
C THR A 290 -9.67 -13.76 9.14
N PRO A 291 -9.84 -14.98 8.60
CA PRO A 291 -8.76 -15.70 7.94
C PRO A 291 -8.58 -15.29 6.47
N VAL A 292 -9.33 -14.29 5.99
CA VAL A 292 -9.33 -13.87 4.60
C VAL A 292 -8.41 -12.66 4.43
N VAL A 293 -7.64 -12.65 3.34
CA VAL A 293 -6.83 -11.51 2.92
C VAL A 293 -7.35 -11.01 1.59
N LYS A 294 -7.91 -9.80 1.60
CA LYS A 294 -8.36 -9.11 0.39
C LYS A 294 -7.16 -8.58 -0.39
N MET A 295 -7.16 -8.84 -1.69
CA MET A 295 -6.09 -8.45 -2.60
C MET A 295 -6.53 -7.27 -3.49
N SER A 296 -5.59 -6.39 -3.82
CA SER A 296 -5.81 -5.26 -4.73
C SER A 296 -5.42 -5.62 -6.17
N GLU A 297 -6.12 -5.08 -7.16
CA GLU A 297 -5.79 -5.23 -8.59
C GLU A 297 -4.66 -4.31 -9.06
N ASN A 298 -4.13 -3.45 -8.18
CA ASN A 298 -3.16 -2.41 -8.53
C ASN A 298 -1.99 -2.92 -9.37
N MET A 299 -1.36 -4.04 -9.01
CA MET A 299 -0.22 -4.58 -9.76
C MET A 299 -0.59 -5.00 -11.19
N ALA A 300 -1.78 -5.55 -11.41
CA ALA A 300 -2.26 -5.90 -12.75
C ALA A 300 -2.55 -4.64 -13.57
N THR A 301 -3.22 -3.66 -12.98
CA THR A 301 -3.47 -2.36 -13.63
C THR A 301 -2.17 -1.64 -13.98
N GLN A 302 -1.20 -1.65 -13.07
CA GLN A 302 0.10 -1.02 -13.31
C GLN A 302 0.91 -1.77 -14.38
N ARG A 303 0.86 -3.10 -14.42
CA ARG A 303 1.44 -3.87 -15.53
C ARG A 303 0.94 -3.37 -16.87
N ASP A 304 -0.37 -3.21 -16.99
CA ASP A 304 -1.00 -2.81 -18.24
C ASP A 304 -0.69 -1.34 -18.58
N ASN A 305 -0.70 -0.43 -17.58
CA ASN A 305 -0.38 0.99 -17.78
C ASN A 305 1.10 1.26 -18.09
N TRP A 306 2.02 0.43 -17.58
CA TRP A 306 3.45 0.55 -17.86
C TRP A 306 3.88 -0.11 -19.17
N ALA A 307 3.05 -0.97 -19.77
CA ALA A 307 3.42 -1.79 -20.93
C ALA A 307 4.06 -0.98 -22.07
N SER A 308 3.42 0.11 -22.50
CA SER A 308 3.92 0.96 -23.60
C SER A 308 5.24 1.66 -23.25
N THR A 309 5.40 2.10 -21.99
CA THR A 309 6.66 2.67 -21.51
C THR A 309 7.76 1.62 -21.58
N LEU A 310 7.52 0.41 -21.05
CA LEU A 310 8.53 -0.65 -21.03
C LEU A 310 8.91 -1.11 -22.44
N GLU A 311 7.95 -1.18 -23.37
CA GLU A 311 8.20 -1.45 -24.78
C GLU A 311 9.08 -0.37 -25.44
N THR A 312 8.81 0.92 -25.15
CA THR A 312 9.57 2.06 -25.70
C THR A 312 11.05 2.01 -25.30
N TYR A 313 11.34 1.51 -24.10
CA TYR A 313 12.70 1.39 -23.57
C TYR A 313 13.27 -0.02 -23.71
N HIS A 314 12.60 -0.92 -24.44
CA HIS A 314 12.99 -2.31 -24.65
C HIS A 314 13.30 -3.07 -23.34
N VAL A 315 12.45 -2.88 -22.32
CA VAL A 315 12.61 -3.50 -21.00
C VAL A 315 11.80 -4.80 -20.93
N ALA A 316 12.47 -5.92 -20.66
CA ALA A 316 11.83 -7.18 -20.34
C ALA A 316 11.39 -7.15 -18.87
N ALA A 317 10.09 -7.04 -18.63
CA ALA A 317 9.57 -6.83 -17.28
C ALA A 317 8.84 -8.06 -16.72
N GLN A 318 9.08 -8.33 -15.44
CA GLN A 318 8.37 -9.30 -14.62
C GLN A 318 7.61 -8.58 -13.51
N TRP A 319 6.43 -9.08 -13.19
CA TRP A 319 5.54 -8.48 -12.18
C TRP A 319 5.17 -9.51 -11.13
N MET A 320 5.40 -9.16 -9.86
CA MET A 320 5.20 -10.10 -8.76
C MET A 320 4.86 -9.40 -7.43
N VAL A 321 4.24 -10.17 -6.56
CA VAL A 321 4.12 -9.85 -5.14
C VAL A 321 5.15 -10.69 -4.39
N CYS A 322 6.02 -10.05 -3.62
CA CYS A 322 6.99 -10.73 -2.77
C CYS A 322 6.47 -10.78 -1.33
N MET A 323 6.20 -11.99 -0.83
CA MET A 323 5.78 -12.22 0.55
C MET A 323 7.01 -12.24 1.45
N VAL A 324 7.29 -11.12 2.08
CA VAL A 324 8.49 -10.88 2.89
C VAL A 324 8.26 -11.41 4.31
N PRO A 325 9.18 -12.19 4.88
CA PRO A 325 9.04 -12.70 6.25
C PRO A 325 8.94 -11.56 7.27
N GLY A 326 7.98 -11.69 8.18
CA GLY A 326 7.66 -10.70 9.22
C GLY A 326 8.50 -10.80 10.49
N GLY A 327 9.58 -11.59 10.48
CA GLY A 327 10.46 -11.80 11.63
C GLY A 327 10.96 -13.24 11.74
N HIS A 328 11.23 -13.68 12.97
CA HIS A 328 11.91 -14.95 13.27
C HIS A 328 11.08 -16.23 13.02
N ASN A 329 9.87 -16.11 12.48
CA ASN A 329 8.98 -17.26 12.28
C ASN A 329 9.13 -17.90 10.89
N GLY A 330 9.94 -17.32 10.01
CA GLY A 330 10.17 -17.82 8.65
C GLY A 330 9.20 -17.24 7.62
N THR A 331 9.30 -17.74 6.39
CA THR A 331 8.50 -17.30 5.24
C THR A 331 7.34 -18.26 5.00
N PRO A 332 6.10 -17.77 4.78
CA PRO A 332 4.96 -18.62 4.52
C PRO A 332 5.05 -19.35 3.18
N ASP A 333 4.33 -20.47 3.06
CA ASP A 333 4.14 -21.18 1.79
C ASP A 333 3.13 -20.43 0.91
N VAL A 334 3.63 -19.92 -0.21
CA VAL A 334 2.89 -19.13 -1.20
C VAL A 334 2.87 -19.80 -2.58
N SER A 335 3.28 -21.07 -2.66
CA SER A 335 3.44 -21.82 -3.92
C SER A 335 2.18 -21.93 -4.78
N GLU A 336 1.01 -21.79 -4.17
CA GLU A 336 -0.30 -21.84 -4.84
C GLU A 336 -1.02 -20.49 -4.82
N ALA A 337 -0.40 -19.45 -4.26
CA ALA A 337 -0.99 -18.13 -4.20
C ALA A 337 -0.76 -17.39 -5.51
N THR A 338 -1.82 -16.78 -6.03
CA THR A 338 -1.78 -15.89 -7.19
C THR A 338 -2.49 -14.60 -6.82
N TRP A 339 -1.92 -13.46 -7.20
CA TRP A 339 -2.49 -12.14 -7.00
C TRP A 339 -3.39 -11.77 -8.20
N PRO A 340 -4.38 -10.86 -8.05
CA PRO A 340 -5.28 -10.50 -9.14
C PRO A 340 -4.56 -10.16 -10.45
N GLY A 341 -5.16 -10.55 -11.58
CA GLY A 341 -4.56 -10.40 -12.91
C GLY A 341 -3.46 -11.41 -13.24
N GLY A 342 -3.37 -12.51 -12.47
CA GLY A 342 -2.39 -13.58 -12.70
C GLY A 342 -0.98 -13.22 -12.25
N ILE A 343 -0.83 -12.23 -11.38
CA ILE A 343 0.46 -11.78 -10.87
C ILE A 343 1.01 -12.85 -9.91
N ARG A 344 2.25 -13.27 -10.14
CA ARG A 344 2.89 -14.34 -9.36
C ARG A 344 3.15 -13.87 -7.93
N VAL A 345 3.00 -14.77 -6.97
CA VAL A 345 3.42 -14.55 -5.59
C VAL A 345 4.70 -15.36 -5.34
N VAL A 346 5.73 -14.71 -4.81
CA VAL A 346 7.05 -15.30 -4.60
C VAL A 346 7.57 -15.05 -3.19
N THR A 347 8.51 -15.88 -2.75
CA THR A 347 9.34 -15.60 -1.57
C THR A 347 10.56 -14.76 -1.96
N PRO A 348 11.27 -14.12 -0.99
CA PRO A 348 12.52 -13.42 -1.27
C PRO A 348 13.58 -14.34 -1.88
N GLU A 349 13.65 -15.61 -1.43
CA GLU A 349 14.55 -16.61 -2.00
C GLU A 349 14.27 -16.85 -3.49
N GLN A 350 12.99 -17.05 -3.85
CA GLN A 350 12.59 -17.25 -5.23
C GLN A 350 12.88 -16.02 -6.11
N LEU A 351 12.61 -14.82 -5.61
CA LEU A 351 12.95 -13.57 -6.31
C LEU A 351 14.46 -13.46 -6.56
N VAL A 352 15.27 -13.69 -5.52
CA VAL A 352 16.73 -13.61 -5.62
C VAL A 352 17.27 -14.68 -6.57
N ALA A 353 16.73 -15.90 -6.53
CA ALA A 353 17.10 -16.98 -7.44
C ALA A 353 16.74 -16.63 -8.90
N GLU A 354 15.57 -16.04 -9.14
CA GLU A 354 15.15 -15.57 -10.46
C GLU A 354 16.10 -14.50 -11.00
N ILE A 355 16.45 -13.48 -10.21
CA ILE A 355 17.40 -12.44 -10.63
C ILE A 355 18.78 -13.03 -10.92
N ARG A 356 19.27 -13.93 -10.07
CA ARG A 356 20.58 -14.60 -10.25
C ARG A 356 20.62 -15.55 -11.44
N SER A 357 19.47 -16.03 -11.91
CA SER A 357 19.39 -16.85 -13.12
C SER A 357 19.68 -16.04 -14.39
N VAL A 358 19.58 -14.71 -14.30
CA VAL A 358 20.02 -13.78 -15.34
C VAL A 358 21.47 -13.39 -15.06
N ASP A 359 22.36 -13.59 -16.04
CA ASP A 359 23.79 -13.26 -15.94
C ASP A 359 24.03 -11.75 -16.03
N LEU A 360 23.58 -10.99 -15.04
CA LEU A 360 23.55 -9.53 -15.09
C LEU A 360 24.96 -8.91 -15.05
N LEU A 361 25.21 -7.99 -15.98
CA LEU A 361 26.40 -7.15 -16.01
C LEU A 361 26.42 -6.14 -14.85
N PRO A 362 27.59 -5.58 -14.49
CA PRO A 362 27.68 -4.50 -13.50
C PRO A 362 26.77 -3.31 -13.84
N ILE A 363 26.23 -2.66 -12.80
CA ILE A 363 25.19 -1.62 -12.92
C ILE A 363 25.57 -0.43 -13.82
N ASP A 364 26.86 -0.15 -14.00
CA ASP A 364 27.36 0.94 -14.87
C ASP A 364 27.04 0.70 -16.36
N ASN A 365 26.63 -0.52 -16.72
CA ASN A 365 26.20 -0.87 -18.08
C ASN A 365 24.72 -0.55 -18.32
N ILE A 366 23.94 -0.17 -17.29
CA ILE A 366 22.53 0.14 -17.47
C ILE A 366 22.41 1.46 -18.26
N PRO A 367 21.64 1.50 -19.36
CA PRO A 367 21.49 2.70 -20.16
C PRO A 367 20.92 3.89 -19.38
N GLN A 368 21.51 5.07 -19.57
CA GLN A 368 21.13 6.29 -18.85
C GLN A 368 19.64 6.65 -19.04
N ASN A 369 19.08 6.45 -20.24
CA ASN A 369 17.68 6.71 -20.53
C ASN A 369 16.73 5.76 -19.76
N VAL A 370 17.14 4.52 -19.50
CA VAL A 370 16.40 3.56 -18.67
C VAL A 370 16.46 3.98 -17.20
N PHE A 371 17.65 4.35 -16.73
CA PHE A 371 17.83 4.89 -15.38
C PHE A 371 16.91 6.10 -15.14
N GLU A 372 16.84 7.04 -16.09
CA GLU A 372 16.02 8.24 -15.98
C GLU A 372 14.52 7.94 -15.90
N VAL A 373 14.01 6.95 -16.65
CA VAL A 373 12.58 6.56 -16.58
C VAL A 373 12.19 6.11 -15.18
N PHE A 374 12.96 5.20 -14.59
CA PHE A 374 12.66 4.68 -13.26
C PHE A 374 12.98 5.70 -12.17
N GLY A 375 14.11 6.41 -12.29
CA GLY A 375 14.53 7.46 -11.37
C GLY A 375 13.53 8.60 -11.28
N ASN A 376 12.98 9.07 -12.41
CA ASN A 376 11.97 10.12 -12.44
C ASN A 376 10.61 9.65 -11.91
N SER A 377 10.39 8.34 -11.82
CA SER A 377 9.16 7.75 -11.29
C SER A 377 9.20 7.56 -9.77
N VAL A 378 10.35 7.73 -9.12
CA VAL A 378 10.48 7.65 -7.66
C VAL A 378 9.74 8.81 -6.98
N LYS A 379 8.88 8.49 -6.01
CA LYS A 379 8.25 9.45 -5.10
C LYS A 379 9.32 9.98 -4.15
N MET A 380 9.92 11.13 -4.44
CA MET A 380 10.75 11.80 -3.44
C MET A 380 9.87 12.37 -2.33
N ARG A 381 10.12 11.94 -1.08
CA ARG A 381 9.74 12.74 0.10
C ARG A 381 10.31 14.14 -0.07
N THR A 382 9.54 15.13 0.36
CA THR A 382 9.86 16.56 0.42
C THR A 382 11.26 16.84 1.01
N ILE A 383 12.32 16.76 0.19
CA ILE A 383 13.53 17.58 0.37
C ILE A 383 13.35 18.83 -0.49
N ARG A 384 12.30 19.60 -0.20
CA ARG A 384 12.22 21.02 -0.60
C ARG A 384 12.46 21.96 0.59
N GLU A 385 12.79 21.45 1.77
CA GLU A 385 13.04 22.26 2.97
C GLU A 385 14.45 22.12 3.57
N HIS A 386 15.40 21.44 2.93
CA HIS A 386 16.82 21.68 3.19
C HIS A 386 17.42 22.41 1.99
N LYS A 387 17.29 23.75 2.04
CA LYS A 387 18.01 24.66 1.16
C LYS A 387 19.51 24.36 1.24
N ASN A 388 20.14 24.35 0.06
CA ASN A 388 21.58 24.36 -0.23
C ASN A 388 22.27 23.03 -0.55
N VAL A 389 21.68 22.19 -1.40
CA VAL A 389 22.50 21.36 -2.30
C VAL A 389 21.99 21.58 -3.74
N PRO A 390 22.83 22.12 -4.65
CA PRO A 390 22.45 22.30 -6.05
C PRO A 390 22.13 20.95 -6.69
N LEU A 391 20.96 20.86 -7.32
CA LEU A 391 20.63 19.80 -8.27
C LEU A 391 21.37 20.08 -9.58
N THR A 392 22.63 19.68 -9.63
CA THR A 392 23.37 19.44 -10.88
C THR A 392 24.18 18.17 -10.68
N PRO A 393 23.99 17.11 -11.50
CA PRO A 393 25.02 16.11 -11.63
C PRO A 393 26.16 16.75 -12.43
N ASP A 394 27.16 17.26 -11.74
CA ASP A 394 28.49 17.43 -12.34
C ASP A 394 29.02 16.03 -12.61
N VAL A 395 28.66 15.50 -13.78
CA VAL A 395 29.39 14.40 -14.41
C VAL A 395 30.81 14.93 -14.65
N PRO A 396 31.87 14.32 -14.07
CA PRO A 396 33.21 14.64 -14.49
C PRO A 396 33.32 14.26 -15.96
N ARG A 397 33.40 15.27 -16.82
CA ARG A 397 33.69 15.13 -18.25
C ARG A 397 35.10 14.56 -18.37
N ILE A 398 35.24 13.24 -18.37
CA ILE A 398 36.49 12.57 -18.72
C ILE A 398 36.71 12.86 -20.21
N THR A 399 37.54 13.87 -20.47
CA THR A 399 38.12 14.10 -21.78
C THR A 399 38.91 12.85 -22.16
N GLN A 400 38.40 12.13 -23.17
CA GLN A 400 39.14 11.08 -23.87
C GLN A 400 40.51 11.63 -24.29
N LYS A 401 41.57 11.15 -23.64
CA LYS A 401 42.91 11.16 -24.21
C LYS A 401 43.17 9.77 -24.76
N THR A 402 43.11 9.69 -26.08
CA THR A 402 43.61 8.61 -26.92
C THR A 402 45.03 8.23 -26.51
N ALA A 403 45.27 6.96 -26.20
CA ALA A 403 46.61 6.38 -26.17
C ALA A 403 46.55 4.93 -26.69
N THR A 404 47.13 4.75 -27.86
CA THR A 404 47.45 3.50 -28.57
C THR A 404 48.47 2.68 -27.76
N PRO A 405 48.52 1.34 -27.87
CA PRO A 405 49.14 0.46 -26.88
C PRO A 405 50.63 0.24 -27.14
N THR A 406 51.40 -0.04 -26.08
CA THR A 406 52.72 -0.66 -26.18
C THR A 406 52.95 -1.58 -24.98
N ALA A 407 53.62 -2.69 -25.26
CA ALA A 407 53.65 -3.91 -24.50
C ALA A 407 54.72 -3.99 -23.39
N THR A 408 54.59 -5.07 -22.61
CA THR A 408 55.64 -6.01 -22.12
C THR A 408 56.27 -5.85 -20.71
N VAL A 409 56.18 -6.97 -19.95
CA VAL A 409 57.05 -7.51 -18.83
C VAL A 409 57.00 -6.70 -17.50
N ALA A 410 56.95 -7.25 -16.27
CA ALA A 410 57.41 -8.50 -15.70
C ALA A 410 56.66 -8.89 -14.40
N GLU A 411 56.72 -10.20 -14.15
CA GLU A 411 56.51 -10.98 -12.94
C GLU A 411 57.29 -10.51 -11.69
N THR A 412 56.66 -10.40 -10.52
CA THR A 412 57.24 -10.82 -9.22
C THR A 412 56.15 -10.96 -8.14
N ALA A 413 56.07 -12.15 -7.52
CA ALA A 413 55.25 -12.42 -6.32
C ALA A 413 55.95 -11.93 -5.03
N PRO A 414 55.20 -11.77 -3.92
CA PRO A 414 55.75 -12.23 -2.64
C PRO A 414 54.74 -12.99 -1.75
N GLN A 415 55.25 -14.05 -1.13
CA GLN A 415 54.67 -14.82 -0.03
C GLN A 415 55.32 -14.36 1.32
N PRO A 416 54.93 -14.89 2.50
CA PRO A 416 54.29 -14.14 3.58
C PRO A 416 55.20 -13.90 4.81
N ALA A 417 54.84 -12.95 5.69
CA ALA A 417 55.57 -12.70 6.94
C ALA A 417 54.78 -13.16 8.19
N GLN A 418 55.50 -13.88 9.05
CA GLN A 418 55.12 -14.47 10.33
C GLN A 418 55.14 -13.47 11.50
N ALA A 419 54.63 -13.92 12.65
CA ALA A 419 54.24 -13.17 13.84
C ALA A 419 55.30 -13.00 14.95
N SER A 420 54.97 -12.07 15.88
CA SER A 420 55.30 -11.96 17.32
C SER A 420 56.66 -11.34 17.74
N PRO A 421 56.82 -10.86 19.01
CA PRO A 421 55.86 -10.73 20.13
C PRO A 421 55.86 -9.35 20.85
N ALA A 422 54.96 -9.27 21.84
CA ALA A 422 54.66 -8.16 22.75
C ALA A 422 55.77 -7.78 23.74
N THR A 423 55.73 -6.51 24.18
CA THR A 423 56.39 -6.03 25.40
C THR A 423 55.40 -5.15 26.18
N VAL A 424 55.23 -5.47 27.46
CA VAL A 424 54.41 -4.76 28.46
C VAL A 424 55.36 -3.99 29.36
N GLU A 425 55.09 -2.71 29.64
CA GLU A 425 55.59 -1.98 30.82
C GLU A 425 54.60 -0.86 31.25
N PRO A 426 54.64 -0.38 32.51
CA PRO A 426 53.43 -0.19 33.32
C PRO A 426 53.06 1.26 33.70
N ASN A 427 51.75 1.42 33.96
CA ASN A 427 51.02 2.18 35.00
C ASN A 427 51.50 3.58 35.45
N GLU A 428 50.58 4.57 35.42
CA GLU A 428 50.20 5.41 36.58
C GLU A 428 49.21 6.53 36.16
N ASN A 429 47.95 6.40 36.58
CA ASN A 429 47.16 7.51 37.14
C ASN A 429 45.78 7.00 37.59
N ALA A 430 45.67 6.73 38.88
CA ALA A 430 44.42 6.54 39.58
C ALA A 430 43.76 7.91 39.82
N VAL A 431 42.57 8.12 39.28
CA VAL A 431 41.61 9.12 39.76
C VAL A 431 40.32 8.41 40.08
N GLN A 432 39.78 8.77 41.24
CA GLN A 432 38.73 8.11 42.01
C GLN A 432 37.40 8.02 41.26
N GLN A 433 36.78 6.85 41.34
CA GLN A 433 35.43 6.52 40.86
C GLN A 433 34.41 6.99 41.93
N PRO A 434 33.36 7.76 41.58
CA PRO A 434 32.25 7.99 42.49
C PRO A 434 31.34 6.76 42.53
N ASP A 435 30.87 6.43 43.73
CA ASP A 435 29.99 5.31 44.04
C ASP A 435 28.75 5.23 43.13
N GLU A 436 28.49 4.03 42.62
CA GLU A 436 27.33 3.66 41.82
C GLU A 436 26.07 3.65 42.72
N PRO A 437 24.99 4.37 42.37
CA PRO A 437 23.76 4.32 43.14
C PRO A 437 23.05 2.98 42.93
N GLU A 438 22.66 2.37 44.05
CA GLU A 438 21.86 1.15 44.16
C GLU A 438 20.68 1.13 43.17
N PRO A 439 20.47 0.04 42.37
CA PRO A 439 19.49 0.05 41.30
C PRO A 439 18.07 0.12 41.86
N ALA A 440 17.32 1.13 41.42
CA ALA A 440 15.91 1.27 41.70
C ALA A 440 15.14 -0.01 41.32
N ALA A 441 14.23 -0.43 42.19
CA ALA A 441 13.41 -1.62 42.02
C ALA A 441 12.78 -1.66 40.61
N ARG A 442 13.06 -2.74 39.86
CA ARG A 442 12.59 -2.93 38.49
C ARG A 442 11.05 -3.02 38.47
N PRO A 443 10.37 -2.35 37.53
CA PRO A 443 8.92 -2.41 37.43
C PRO A 443 8.47 -3.83 37.06
N ASN A 444 7.55 -4.40 37.85
CA ASN A 444 6.94 -5.72 37.61
C ASN A 444 6.10 -5.81 36.32
N TYR A 445 6.03 -4.72 35.53
CA TYR A 445 5.25 -4.62 34.30
C TYR A 445 6.00 -3.84 33.23
N CYS A 446 5.85 -4.26 31.97
CA CYS A 446 6.46 -3.61 30.82
C CYS A 446 5.86 -2.21 30.62
N PRO A 447 6.67 -1.13 30.60
CA PRO A 447 6.16 0.23 30.43
C PRO A 447 5.60 0.49 29.02
N ASN A 448 5.94 -0.35 28.04
CA ASN A 448 5.51 -0.18 26.65
C ASN A 448 4.19 -0.90 26.33
N CYS A 449 3.85 -2.00 27.00
CA CYS A 449 2.67 -2.80 26.66
C CYS A 449 1.89 -3.34 27.87
N GLY A 450 2.32 -3.05 29.10
CA GLY A 450 1.63 -3.44 30.33
C GLY A 450 1.75 -4.91 30.74
N GLN A 451 2.54 -5.72 30.03
CA GLN A 451 2.72 -7.15 30.34
C GLN A 451 3.47 -7.33 31.67
N LYS A 452 3.04 -8.25 32.53
CA LYS A 452 3.76 -8.60 33.77
C LYS A 452 5.11 -9.24 33.42
N LEU A 453 6.19 -8.75 34.02
CA LEU A 453 7.56 -9.21 33.75
C LEU A 453 8.07 -10.07 34.89
N GLU A 454 8.86 -11.10 34.57
CA GLU A 454 9.61 -11.88 35.55
C GLU A 454 10.92 -11.16 35.86
N GLU A 455 11.40 -11.23 37.11
CA GLU A 455 12.40 -10.32 37.71
C GLU A 455 13.77 -10.24 36.99
N MET A 456 14.01 -11.07 35.95
CA MET A 456 15.27 -11.11 35.19
C MET A 456 15.12 -11.00 33.66
N THR A 457 14.11 -10.30 33.13
CA THR A 457 14.00 -10.07 31.66
C THR A 457 14.47 -8.68 31.23
N ASN A 458 15.55 -8.61 30.45
CA ASN A 458 16.05 -7.35 29.85
C ASN A 458 15.17 -6.88 28.67
N PHE A 459 14.34 -7.76 28.11
CA PHE A 459 13.43 -7.47 26.99
C PHE A 459 12.05 -8.05 27.29
N CYS A 460 11.00 -7.33 26.89
CA CYS A 460 9.63 -7.77 27.10
C CYS A 460 9.30 -8.94 26.14
N PRO A 461 8.86 -10.10 26.63
CA PRO A 461 8.57 -11.27 25.79
C PRO A 461 7.37 -11.04 24.85
N ASN A 462 6.52 -10.05 25.13
CA ASN A 462 5.34 -9.77 24.31
C ASN A 462 5.62 -8.75 23.19
N CYS A 463 6.44 -7.72 23.45
CA CYS A 463 6.65 -6.63 22.49
C CYS A 463 8.10 -6.43 22.04
N GLY A 464 9.04 -7.25 22.53
CA GLY A 464 10.45 -7.28 22.12
C GLY A 464 11.27 -6.04 22.51
N LYS A 465 10.66 -5.02 23.12
CA LYS A 465 11.35 -3.80 23.54
C LYS A 465 12.14 -4.01 24.84
N PRO A 466 13.28 -3.32 25.01
CA PRO A 466 14.04 -3.39 26.25
C PRO A 466 13.21 -2.88 27.42
N VAL A 467 13.32 -3.57 28.55
CA VAL A 467 12.74 -3.17 29.83
C VAL A 467 13.92 -2.64 30.64
N ALA A 468 13.94 -1.33 30.89
CA ALA A 468 15.05 -0.63 31.52
C ALA A 468 15.42 -1.21 32.90
#